data_AF-A0A1A0IXL4-F1
#
_entry.id   AF-A0A1A0IXL4-F1
#
_cell.length_a   1.000
_cell.length_b   1.000
_cell.length_c   1.000
_cell.angle_alpha   90.00
_cell.angle_beta   90.00
_cell.angle_gamma   90.00
#
_symmetry.space_group_name_H-M   'P 1'
#
loop_
_entity.id
_entity.type
_entity.pdbx_description
1 polymer ?
#
loop_
_entity_poly.entity_id
_entity_poly.type
_entity_poly.pdbx_seq_one_letter_code
_entity_poly.pdbx_strand_id
1 'polypeptide(L)'
;MFDWCSSSDSIGWQIPIAQSEMPADLPSQWATALQAVTHDLHVLRVGTEIDVDRLVWRIELNAEYWISIGLHTDSAPRENSIVGFLVGSGFTLDASAAQCIVWAAETVQDELAGYSYVQWPSEGGALFKPALVDGAANWITPIHAMSIPIGSLTGRGPDDPLR
;
A
#
# COMPACT_ATOMS: atom_id res chain seq x y z
N MET A 1 22.99 10.86 2.08
CA MET A 1 22.86 9.47 2.55
C MET A 1 22.18 9.55 3.90
N PHE A 2 20.85 9.47 3.92
CA PHE A 2 20.10 9.55 5.18
C PHE A 2 20.13 8.17 5.82
N ASP A 3 21.03 8.01 6.76
CA ASP A 3 21.10 6.84 7.64
C ASP A 3 20.00 7.03 8.69
N TRP A 4 18.81 6.47 8.43
CA TRP A 4 17.74 6.44 9.43
C TRP A 4 18.15 5.44 10.50
N CYS A 5 18.26 5.93 11.73
CA CYS A 5 18.44 5.10 12.93
C CYS A 5 17.31 4.04 12.97
N SER A 6 17.59 2.81 12.53
CA SER A 6 16.94 1.66 13.17
C SER A 6 17.41 1.71 14.61
N SER A 7 16.59 2.27 15.52
CA SER A 7 16.85 2.08 16.94
C SER A 7 16.87 0.57 17.17
N SER A 8 17.83 0.07 17.95
CA SER A 8 18.04 -1.37 18.14
C SER A 8 16.89 -2.09 18.85
N ASP A 9 15.77 -1.41 19.09
CA ASP A 9 14.57 -1.88 19.79
C ASP A 9 13.32 -1.95 18.88
N SER A 10 13.47 -1.86 17.54
CA SER A 10 12.35 -2.04 16.61
C SER A 10 12.22 -3.47 16.10
N ILE A 11 10.98 -3.94 15.95
CA ILE A 11 10.65 -5.19 15.27
C ILE A 11 10.29 -4.83 13.83
N GLY A 12 10.97 -5.45 12.86
CA GLY A 12 10.77 -5.18 11.44
C GLY A 12 10.33 -6.42 10.67
N TRP A 13 9.38 -6.25 9.77
CA TRP A 13 8.97 -7.25 8.79
C TRP A 13 9.31 -6.77 7.38
N GLN A 14 9.83 -7.69 6.56
CA GLN A 14 9.96 -7.53 5.12
C GLN A 14 9.16 -8.63 4.45
N ILE A 15 8.16 -8.24 3.66
CA ILE A 15 7.16 -9.16 3.13
C ILE A 15 7.07 -8.92 1.62
N PRO A 16 7.67 -9.80 0.80
CA PRO A 16 7.52 -9.73 -0.65
C PRO A 16 6.03 -9.78 -1.03
N ILE A 17 5.60 -8.91 -1.94
CA ILE A 17 4.20 -8.91 -2.43
C ILE A 17 3.85 -10.24 -3.11
N ALA A 18 4.80 -10.85 -3.81
CA ALA A 18 4.63 -12.17 -4.42
C ALA A 18 4.42 -13.31 -3.41
N GLN A 19 4.66 -13.08 -2.12
CA GLN A 19 4.41 -14.07 -1.08
C GLN A 19 2.92 -14.13 -0.73
N SER A 20 2.34 -15.33 -0.74
CA SER A 20 0.91 -15.53 -0.45
C SER A 20 0.56 -15.52 1.05
N GLU A 21 1.53 -15.79 1.92
CA GLU A 21 1.31 -15.95 3.36
C GLU A 21 1.92 -14.79 4.14
N MET A 22 1.19 -14.23 5.11
CA MET A 22 1.71 -13.17 5.98
C MET A 22 2.49 -13.78 7.16
N PRO A 23 3.55 -13.11 7.68
CA PRO A 23 4.24 -13.58 8.88
C PRO A 23 3.26 -13.77 10.05
N ALA A 24 3.34 -14.92 10.73
CA ALA A 24 2.42 -15.27 11.80
C ALA A 24 2.52 -14.36 13.05
N ASP A 25 3.65 -13.67 13.21
CA ASP A 25 3.92 -12.73 14.29
C ASP A 25 3.61 -11.26 13.92
N LEU A 26 3.21 -10.99 12.68
CA LEU A 26 2.68 -9.69 12.27
C LEU A 26 1.29 -9.50 12.90
N PRO A 27 0.98 -8.31 13.48
CA PRO A 27 -0.36 -8.06 14.01
C PRO A 27 -1.44 -8.26 12.93
N SER A 28 -2.49 -9.01 13.26
CA SER A 28 -3.50 -9.48 12.29
C SER A 28 -4.21 -8.36 11.50
N GLN A 29 -4.43 -7.21 12.13
CA GLN A 29 -5.00 -6.02 11.51
C GLN A 29 -4.09 -5.47 10.39
N TRP A 30 -2.77 -5.57 10.60
CA TRP A 30 -1.75 -5.17 9.62
C TRP A 30 -1.64 -6.22 8.51
N ALA A 31 -1.62 -7.51 8.84
CA ALA A 31 -1.67 -8.58 7.84
C ALA A 31 -2.88 -8.40 6.89
N THR A 32 -4.06 -8.14 7.46
CA THR A 32 -5.28 -7.87 6.69
C THR A 32 -5.15 -6.64 5.80
N ALA A 33 -4.58 -5.54 6.34
CA ALA A 33 -4.37 -4.31 5.60
C ALA A 33 -3.44 -4.49 4.39
N LEU A 34 -2.30 -5.15 4.59
CA LEU A 34 -1.34 -5.39 3.52
C LEU A 34 -1.91 -6.31 2.45
N GLN A 35 -2.67 -7.34 2.82
CA GLN A 35 -3.34 -8.22 1.85
C GLN A 35 -4.34 -7.46 0.98
N ALA A 36 -5.21 -6.65 1.61
CA ALA A 36 -6.23 -5.88 0.90
C ALA A 36 -5.58 -4.86 -0.06
N VAL A 37 -4.60 -4.10 0.41
CA VAL A 37 -3.89 -3.11 -0.41
C VAL A 37 -3.09 -3.79 -1.52
N THR A 38 -2.44 -4.92 -1.23
CA THR A 38 -1.70 -5.68 -2.25
C THR A 38 -2.61 -6.16 -3.36
N HIS A 39 -3.78 -6.70 -3.03
CA HIS A 39 -4.77 -7.12 -4.04
C HIS A 39 -5.13 -5.95 -4.97
N ASP A 40 -5.47 -4.80 -4.39
CA ASP A 40 -5.87 -3.62 -5.16
C ASP A 40 -4.70 -2.99 -5.92
N LEU A 41 -3.46 -3.10 -5.41
CA LEU A 41 -2.26 -2.59 -6.07
C LEU A 41 -2.01 -3.27 -7.42
N HIS A 42 -2.52 -4.49 -7.62
CA HIS A 42 -2.43 -5.21 -8.89
C HIS A 42 -3.38 -4.69 -9.98
N VAL A 43 -4.30 -3.78 -9.67
CA VAL A 43 -5.28 -3.28 -10.63
C VAL A 43 -5.37 -1.75 -10.66
N LEU A 44 -5.99 -1.21 -11.70
CA LEU A 44 -6.37 0.21 -11.80
C LEU A 44 -5.22 1.21 -11.55
N ARG A 45 -4.06 0.97 -12.15
CA ARG A 45 -2.91 1.90 -12.15
C ARG A 45 -2.86 2.68 -13.46
N VAL A 46 -2.59 3.98 -13.37
CA VAL A 46 -2.37 4.86 -14.52
C VAL A 46 -1.04 5.59 -14.33
N GLY A 47 -0.21 5.68 -15.37
CA GLY A 47 1.10 6.34 -15.33
C GLY A 47 2.24 5.35 -15.58
N THR A 48 3.34 5.53 -14.86
CA THR A 48 4.54 4.68 -14.99
C THR A 48 4.20 3.21 -14.73
N GLU A 49 4.68 2.31 -15.58
CA GLU A 49 4.55 0.87 -15.33
C GLU A 49 5.45 0.48 -14.15
N ILE A 50 4.91 -0.31 -13.23
CA ILE A 50 5.63 -0.84 -12.07
C ILE A 50 5.42 -2.35 -11.99
N ASP A 51 6.49 -3.07 -11.65
CA ASP A 51 6.46 -4.51 -11.42
C ASP A 51 6.06 -4.78 -9.97
N VAL A 52 4.76 -4.94 -9.73
CA VAL A 52 4.17 -5.07 -8.39
C VAL A 52 4.66 -6.32 -7.66
N ASP A 53 4.90 -7.42 -8.38
CA ASP A 53 5.34 -8.70 -7.81
C ASP A 53 6.77 -8.61 -7.23
N ARG A 54 7.55 -7.60 -7.63
CA ARG A 54 8.89 -7.34 -7.12
C ARG A 54 8.93 -6.35 -5.97
N LEU A 55 7.77 -5.86 -5.53
CA LEU A 55 7.70 -4.99 -4.38
C LEU A 55 7.76 -5.80 -3.08
N VAL A 56 8.32 -5.17 -2.06
CA VAL A 56 8.44 -5.69 -0.71
C VAL A 56 7.82 -4.67 0.23
N TRP A 57 6.84 -5.12 1.00
CA TRP A 57 6.36 -4.36 2.14
C TRP A 57 7.42 -4.33 3.22
N ARG A 58 7.64 -3.14 3.79
CA ARG A 58 8.42 -2.93 4.99
C ARG A 58 7.50 -2.42 6.08
N ILE A 59 7.45 -3.14 7.20
CA ILE A 59 6.71 -2.73 8.40
C ILE A 59 7.70 -2.65 9.54
N GLU A 60 7.63 -1.59 10.32
CA GLU A 60 8.45 -1.44 11.53
C GLU A 60 7.58 -1.02 12.71
N LEU A 61 7.64 -1.79 13.80
CA LEU A 61 7.09 -1.44 15.09
C LEU A 61 8.23 -0.93 15.97
N ASN A 62 8.15 0.32 16.41
CA ASN A 62 9.16 0.88 17.31
C ASN A 62 8.83 0.64 18.79
N ALA A 63 9.78 0.98 19.67
CA ALA A 63 9.64 0.82 21.12
C ALA A 63 8.49 1.64 21.75
N GLU A 64 7.96 2.63 21.04
CA GLU A 64 6.82 3.47 21.45
C GLU A 64 5.49 2.92 20.92
N TYR A 65 5.49 1.72 20.33
CA TYR A 65 4.34 1.04 19.73
C TYR A 65 3.75 1.74 18.49
N TRP A 66 4.53 2.60 17.83
CA TRP A 66 4.17 3.17 16.55
C TRP A 66 4.58 2.26 15.41
N ILE A 67 3.68 2.14 14.43
CA ILE A 67 3.96 1.43 13.19
C ILE A 67 4.35 2.42 12.09
N SER A 68 5.37 2.04 11.33
CA SER A 68 5.74 2.63 10.04
C SER A 68 5.51 1.60 8.94
N ILE A 69 5.06 2.07 7.78
CA ILE A 69 4.79 1.26 6.60
C ILE A 69 5.55 1.79 5.39
N GLY A 70 6.01 0.87 4.54
CA GLY A 70 6.84 1.21 3.40
C GLY A 70 6.71 0.20 2.28
N LEU A 71 7.02 0.62 1.07
CA LEU A 71 7.21 -0.25 -0.10
C LEU A 71 8.55 0.04 -0.72
N HIS A 72 9.25 -1.00 -1.17
CA HIS A 72 10.45 -0.86 -1.98
C HIS A 72 10.55 -2.01 -2.98
N THR A 73 11.42 -1.87 -3.99
CA THR A 73 11.73 -2.98 -4.92
C THR A 73 12.74 -3.94 -4.28
N ASP A 74 12.63 -5.24 -4.56
CA ASP A 74 13.38 -6.34 -3.93
C ASP A 74 14.86 -6.46 -4.30
N SER A 75 15.40 -5.68 -5.23
CA SER A 75 16.80 -5.79 -5.70
C SER A 75 17.22 -4.60 -6.57
N ALA A 76 18.52 -4.53 -6.89
CA ALA A 76 19.20 -3.45 -7.63
C ALA A 76 18.35 -2.72 -8.68
N PRO A 77 18.43 -1.37 -8.77
CA PRO A 77 17.55 -0.58 -9.63
C PRO A 77 17.53 -1.07 -11.08
N ARG A 78 16.34 -1.27 -11.63
CA ARG A 78 16.10 -1.53 -13.06
C ARG A 78 15.04 -0.55 -13.58
N GLU A 79 14.78 -0.62 -14.88
CA GLU A 79 13.57 -0.04 -15.47
C GLU A 79 12.33 -0.52 -14.69
N ASN A 80 11.39 0.39 -14.41
CA ASN A 80 10.14 0.15 -13.65
C ASN A 80 10.28 -0.14 -12.14
N SER A 81 11.45 0.11 -11.53
CA SER A 81 11.59 0.11 -10.06
C SER A 81 11.02 1.39 -9.45
N ILE A 82 10.27 1.27 -8.35
CA ILE A 82 9.87 2.44 -7.56
C ILE A 82 11.00 2.89 -6.65
N VAL A 83 11.06 4.20 -6.37
CA VAL A 83 11.86 4.71 -5.25
C VAL A 83 11.17 4.24 -3.97
N GLY A 84 11.87 3.44 -3.18
CA GLY A 84 11.29 2.90 -1.95
C GLY A 84 11.04 3.97 -0.89
N PHE A 85 10.02 3.77 -0.07
CA PHE A 85 9.65 4.65 1.03
C PHE A 85 9.39 3.89 2.32
N LEU A 86 9.39 4.60 3.44
CA LEU A 86 8.94 4.14 4.76
C LEU A 86 8.39 5.36 5.52
N VAL A 87 7.11 5.33 5.85
CA VAL A 87 6.39 6.43 6.49
C VAL A 87 5.70 5.92 7.75
N GLY A 88 5.91 6.60 8.87
CA GLY A 88 5.17 6.39 10.11
C GLY A 88 4.38 7.65 10.46
N SER A 89 3.07 7.51 10.69
CA SER A 89 2.17 8.64 10.97
C SER A 89 1.49 8.53 12.33
N GLY A 90 2.08 7.80 13.27
CA GLY A 90 1.54 7.70 14.63
C GLY A 90 0.25 6.88 14.71
N PHE A 91 0.20 5.72 14.04
CA PHE A 91 -0.83 4.72 14.31
C PHE A 91 -0.30 3.69 15.31
N THR A 92 -1.05 3.49 16.39
CA THR A 92 -0.75 2.50 17.42
C THR A 92 -1.21 1.10 16.98
N LEU A 93 -0.77 0.08 17.71
CA LEU A 93 -1.27 -1.29 17.58
C LEU A 93 -2.81 -1.41 17.78
N ASP A 94 -3.44 -0.44 18.44
CA ASP A 94 -4.87 -0.49 18.79
C ASP A 94 -5.80 -0.09 17.62
N ALA A 95 -5.24 0.31 16.47
CA ALA A 95 -6.04 0.62 15.30
C ALA A 95 -6.83 -0.61 14.80
N SER A 96 -8.08 -0.39 14.42
CA SER A 96 -8.88 -1.43 13.77
C SER A 96 -8.30 -1.79 12.40
N ALA A 97 -8.60 -3.00 11.91
CA ALA A 97 -8.19 -3.43 10.57
C ALA A 97 -8.63 -2.43 9.48
N ALA A 98 -9.84 -1.87 9.58
CA ALA A 98 -10.32 -0.87 8.63
C ALA A 98 -9.48 0.42 8.64
N GLN A 99 -9.06 0.89 9.81
CA GLN A 99 -8.16 2.04 9.93
C GLN A 99 -6.78 1.74 9.35
N CYS A 100 -6.22 0.55 9.63
CA CYS A 100 -4.95 0.12 9.04
C CYS A 100 -5.04 0.03 7.51
N ILE A 101 -6.14 -0.49 6.96
CA ILE A 101 -6.35 -0.59 5.51
C ILE A 101 -6.38 0.80 4.87
N VAL A 102 -7.17 1.74 5.42
CA VAL A 102 -7.29 3.11 4.88
C VAL A 102 -5.94 3.82 4.94
N TRP A 103 -5.25 3.76 6.09
CA TRP A 103 -3.95 4.42 6.22
C TRP A 103 -2.89 3.82 5.29
N ALA A 104 -2.87 2.49 5.14
CA ALA A 104 -1.99 1.83 4.18
C ALA A 104 -2.27 2.27 2.74
N ALA A 105 -3.54 2.29 2.34
CA ALA A 105 -3.97 2.76 1.04
C ALA A 105 -3.57 4.23 0.77
N GLU A 106 -3.83 5.14 1.71
CA GLU A 106 -3.43 6.56 1.60
C GLU A 106 -1.92 6.71 1.42
N THR A 107 -1.14 6.05 2.28
CA THR A 107 0.32 6.16 2.27
C THR A 107 0.91 5.66 0.94
N VAL A 108 0.44 4.50 0.46
CA VAL A 108 0.92 3.98 -0.84
C VAL A 108 0.52 4.91 -1.98
N GLN A 109 -0.70 5.45 -1.95
CA GLN A 109 -1.18 6.38 -2.98
C GLN A 109 -0.34 7.66 -3.05
N ASP A 110 -0.08 8.29 -1.91
CA ASP A 110 0.70 9.54 -1.83
C ASP A 110 2.13 9.34 -2.37
N GLU A 111 2.78 8.26 -1.95
CA GLU A 111 4.17 7.98 -2.31
C GLU A 111 4.31 7.55 -3.78
N LEU A 112 3.38 6.74 -4.29
CA LEU A 112 3.33 6.38 -5.71
C LEU A 112 3.09 7.60 -6.60
N ALA A 113 2.16 8.47 -6.23
CA ALA A 113 1.84 9.67 -6.98
C ALA A 113 3.01 10.68 -6.95
N GLY A 114 3.64 10.85 -5.79
CA GLY A 114 4.72 11.83 -5.58
C GLY A 114 6.04 11.45 -6.22
N TYR A 115 6.49 10.20 -6.06
CA TYR A 115 7.84 9.79 -6.46
C TYR A 115 7.89 8.94 -7.72
N SER A 116 6.85 8.15 -7.96
CA SER A 116 6.82 7.22 -9.10
C SER A 116 5.89 7.69 -10.23
N TYR A 117 5.18 8.80 -10.03
CA TYR A 117 4.17 9.34 -10.96
C TYR A 117 3.11 8.29 -11.35
N VAL A 118 2.76 7.40 -10.41
CA VAL A 118 1.72 6.39 -10.58
C VAL A 118 0.46 6.84 -9.85
N GLN A 119 -0.62 7.03 -10.59
CA GLN A 119 -1.94 7.27 -10.02
C GLN A 119 -2.61 5.93 -9.72
N TRP A 120 -2.86 5.67 -8.43
CA TRP A 120 -3.47 4.42 -7.99
C TRP A 120 -4.33 4.59 -6.74
N PRO A 121 -5.49 3.93 -6.66
CA PRO A 121 -6.24 3.39 -7.79
C PRO A 121 -6.85 4.53 -8.60
N SER A 122 -6.83 4.43 -9.92
CA SER A 122 -7.35 5.45 -10.82
C SER A 122 -8.11 4.82 -11.99
N GLU A 123 -9.25 5.42 -12.34
CA GLU A 123 -10.03 5.08 -13.53
C GLU A 123 -10.22 6.33 -14.37
N GLY A 124 -9.81 6.27 -15.65
CA GLY A 124 -9.90 7.44 -16.55
C GLY A 124 -9.13 8.67 -16.06
N GLY A 125 -8.08 8.48 -15.25
CA GLY A 125 -7.31 9.56 -14.62
C GLY A 125 -7.95 10.15 -13.35
N ALA A 126 -9.09 9.61 -12.90
CA ALA A 126 -9.76 10.01 -11.67
C ALA A 126 -9.30 9.12 -10.50
N LEU A 127 -8.55 9.70 -9.57
CA LEU A 127 -8.01 9.00 -8.41
C LEU A 127 -9.09 8.65 -7.39
N PHE A 128 -9.12 7.40 -6.94
CA PHE A 128 -10.04 6.94 -5.92
C PHE A 128 -9.52 7.35 -4.54
N LYS A 129 -10.42 7.81 -3.66
CA LYS A 129 -10.04 8.22 -2.32
C LYS A 129 -10.30 7.09 -1.32
N PRO A 130 -9.31 6.60 -0.58
CA PRO A 130 -9.55 5.66 0.52
C PRO A 130 -10.29 6.38 1.67
N ALA A 131 -11.24 5.71 2.31
CA ALA A 131 -12.03 6.28 3.39
C ALA A 131 -12.65 5.21 4.27
N LEU A 132 -12.97 5.59 5.51
CA LEU A 132 -13.89 4.82 6.35
C LEU A 132 -15.32 5.20 6.03
N VAL A 133 -16.13 4.22 5.64
CA VAL A 133 -17.59 4.35 5.44
C VAL A 133 -18.26 3.32 6.31
N ASP A 134 -19.08 3.77 7.26
CA ASP A 134 -19.79 2.93 8.23
C ASP A 134 -18.89 1.90 8.95
N GLY A 135 -17.64 2.30 9.24
CA GLY A 135 -16.63 1.48 9.90
C GLY A 135 -15.88 0.50 9.00
N ALA A 136 -16.19 0.46 7.70
CA ALA A 136 -15.48 -0.35 6.70
C ALA A 136 -14.53 0.50 5.85
N ALA A 137 -13.41 -0.09 5.45
CA ALA A 137 -12.44 0.54 4.55
C ALA A 137 -12.91 0.45 3.10
N ASN A 138 -13.08 1.60 2.44
CA ASN A 138 -13.58 1.67 1.08
C ASN A 138 -12.80 2.67 0.22
N TRP A 139 -12.70 2.39 -1.07
CA TRP A 139 -12.42 3.36 -2.11
C TRP A 139 -13.68 4.14 -2.46
N ILE A 140 -13.56 5.47 -2.53
CA ILE A 140 -14.58 6.39 -3.00
C ILE A 140 -14.22 6.84 -4.41
N THR A 141 -15.05 6.47 -5.39
CA THR A 141 -14.84 6.83 -6.79
C THR A 141 -15.32 8.27 -7.05
N PRO A 142 -14.56 9.13 -7.75
CA PRO A 142 -15.02 10.47 -8.10
C PRO A 142 -16.15 10.47 -9.14
N ILE A 143 -16.15 9.47 -10.04
CA ILE A 143 -17.01 9.43 -11.22
C ILE A 143 -18.45 9.05 -10.86
N HIS A 144 -18.62 8.09 -9.94
CA HIS A 144 -19.94 7.54 -9.59
C HIS A 144 -20.33 7.76 -8.13
N ALA A 145 -19.47 8.39 -7.30
CA ALA A 145 -19.62 8.47 -5.85
C ALA A 145 -19.88 7.10 -5.18
N MET A 146 -19.47 6.02 -5.84
CA MET A 146 -19.60 4.66 -5.34
C MET A 146 -18.52 4.37 -4.30
N SER A 147 -18.91 3.57 -3.32
CA SER A 147 -18.04 3.02 -2.29
C SER A 147 -17.74 1.57 -2.64
N ILE A 148 -16.46 1.23 -2.81
CA ILE A 148 -15.99 -0.12 -3.13
C ILE A 148 -15.08 -0.59 -2.00
N PRO A 149 -15.29 -1.76 -1.39
CA PRO A 149 -14.41 -2.24 -0.33
C PRO A 149 -12.94 -2.32 -0.79
N ILE A 150 -12.02 -1.82 0.04
CA ILE A 150 -10.58 -1.98 -0.23
C ILE A 150 -10.23 -3.48 -0.08
N GLY A 151 -9.47 -4.01 -1.04
CA GLY A 151 -9.18 -5.44 -1.24
C GLY A 151 -10.19 -6.15 -2.14
N SER A 152 -11.07 -5.41 -2.81
CA SER A 152 -12.08 -5.97 -3.71
C SER A 152 -12.09 -5.33 -5.10
N LEU A 153 -11.12 -4.45 -5.40
CA LEU A 153 -11.05 -3.88 -6.74
C LEU A 153 -10.84 -5.02 -7.74
N THR A 154 -11.71 -5.02 -8.74
CA THR A 154 -11.62 -5.90 -9.89
C THR A 154 -11.42 -5.03 -11.10
N GLY A 155 -10.44 -5.36 -11.92
CA GLY A 155 -10.24 -4.63 -13.17
C GLY A 155 -8.92 -4.99 -13.83
N ARG A 156 -8.95 -5.02 -15.16
CA ARG A 156 -7.89 -4.40 -15.94
C ARG A 156 -8.37 -2.97 -16.19
N GLY A 157 -7.48 -1.97 -16.22
CA GLY A 157 -7.88 -0.58 -16.48
C GLY A 157 -8.75 -0.45 -17.74
N PRO A 158 -9.50 0.65 -17.91
CA PRO A 158 -10.48 0.80 -19.00
C PRO A 158 -9.90 0.70 -20.43
N ASP A 159 -8.58 0.65 -20.60
CA ASP A 159 -7.87 0.45 -21.87
C ASP A 159 -7.03 -0.85 -21.90
N ASP A 160 -7.67 -2.03 -21.89
CA ASP A 160 -7.05 -3.23 -22.48
C ASP A 160 -7.62 -3.46 -23.88
N PRO A 161 -6.90 -2.93 -24.89
CA PRO A 161 -6.62 -3.74 -26.05
C PRO A 161 -5.12 -3.66 -26.37
N LEU A 162 -4.42 -4.77 -26.09
CA LEU A 162 -3.11 -5.18 -26.63
C LEU A 162 -1.86 -4.87 -25.80
N ARG A 163 -1.04 -5.93 -25.68
CA ARG A 163 0.42 -5.89 -25.69
C ARG A 163 0.95 -5.21 -26.95
#